data_AF-A0A8J8MFC1-F1
#
_entry.id   AF-A0A8J8MFC1-F1
#
_cell.length_a   1.000
_cell.length_b   1.000
_cell.length_c   1.000
_cell.angle_alpha   90.00
_cell.angle_beta   90.00
_cell.angle_gamma   90.00
#
_symmetry.space_group_name_H-M   'P 1'
#
loop_
_entity.id
_entity.type
_entity.pdbx_description
1 polymer ?
#
loop_
_entity_poly.entity_id
_entity_poly.type
_entity_poly.pdbx_seq_one_letter_code
_entity_poly.pdbx_strand_id
1 'polypeptide(L)'
;MYYALRTIELFLYALEILILVRVLLSWVPRAYNNPFAKFILQITEPILAPIRKLIDKSIFGGKGNVLDFSPLIAFLLLRILQSLVNNLMK
;
A
#
# COMPACT_ATOMS: atom_id res chain seq x y z
N MET A 1 17.74 -20.25 1.58
CA MET A 1 17.55 -18.95 2.28
C MET A 1 17.54 -17.78 1.30
N TYR A 2 18.59 -17.59 0.49
CA TYR A 2 18.69 -16.48 -0.47
C TYR A 2 17.47 -16.32 -1.40
N TYR A 3 17.06 -17.38 -2.11
CA TYR A 3 15.90 -17.32 -3.02
C TYR A 3 14.60 -16.94 -2.29
N ALA A 4 14.42 -17.35 -1.04
CA ALA A 4 13.24 -16.98 -0.26
C ALA A 4 13.23 -15.48 0.05
N LEU A 5 14.36 -14.93 0.51
CA LEU A 5 14.50 -13.48 0.75
C LEU A 5 14.30 -12.67 -0.53
N ARG A 6 14.84 -13.16 -1.66
CA ARG A 6 14.64 -12.53 -2.97
C ARG A 6 13.18 -12.51 -3.41
N THR A 7 12.45 -13.60 -3.21
CA THR A 7 11.01 -13.65 -3.51
C THR A 7 10.22 -12.68 -2.64
N ILE A 8 10.56 -12.56 -1.35
CA ILE A 8 9.94 -11.61 -0.44
C ILE A 8 10.22 -10.16 -0.89
N GLU A 9 11.47 -9.86 -1.23
CA GLU A 9 11.86 -8.53 -1.74
C GLU A 9 11.03 -8.15 -2.97
N LEU A 10 10.94 -9.04 -3.96
CA LEU A 10 10.15 -8.83 -5.19
C LEU A 10 8.67 -8.61 -4.88
N PHE A 11 8.12 -9.38 -3.93
CA PHE A 11 6.75 -9.22 -3.50
C PHE A 11 6.49 -7.84 -2.85
N LEU A 12 7.41 -7.37 -2.00
CA LEU A 12 7.30 -6.05 -1.37
C LEU A 12 7.38 -4.92 -2.40
N TYR A 13 8.25 -5.02 -3.41
CA TYR A 13 8.30 -4.06 -4.51
C TYR A 13 7.02 -4.07 -5.35
N ALA A 14 6.46 -5.25 -5.64
CA ALA A 14 5.19 -5.36 -6.35
C ALA A 14 4.04 -4.67 -5.59
N LEU A 15 3.96 -4.88 -4.27
CA LEU A 15 2.97 -4.20 -3.42
C LEU A 15 3.16 -2.68 -3.43
N GLU A 16 4.40 -2.19 -3.33
CA GLU A 16 4.69 -0.75 -3.38
C GLU A 16 4.20 -0.14 -4.69
N ILE A 17 4.46 -0.80 -5.83
CA ILE A 17 3.99 -0.35 -7.14
C ILE A 17 2.46 -0.34 -7.19
N LEU A 18 1.78 -1.38 -6.69
CA LEU A 18 0.31 -1.42 -6.69
C LEU A 18 -0.31 -0.29 -5.88
N ILE A 19 0.29 0.05 -4.73
CA ILE A 19 -0.15 1.18 -3.91
C ILE A 19 0.08 2.50 -4.66
N LEU A 20 1.22 2.66 -5.32
CA LEU A 20 1.51 3.83 -6.17
C LEU A 20 0.50 3.97 -7.31
N VAL A 21 0.20 2.88 -8.02
CA VAL A 21 -0.81 2.86 -9.09
C VAL A 21 -2.18 3.20 -8.52
N ARG A 22 -2.55 2.69 -7.34
CA ARG A 22 -3.82 3.07 -6.68
C ARG A 22 -3.90 4.57 -6.41
N VAL A 23 -2.83 5.20 -5.94
CA VAL A 23 -2.78 6.66 -5.75
C VAL A 23 -2.98 7.38 -7.08
N LEU A 24 -2.30 6.95 -8.15
CA LEU A 24 -2.49 7.53 -9.48
C LEU A 24 -3.92 7.35 -10.01
N LEU A 25 -4.51 6.17 -9.83
CA LEU A 25 -5.90 5.88 -10.21
C LEU A 25 -6.90 6.77 -9.46
N SER A 26 -6.57 7.22 -8.24
CA SER A 26 -7.44 8.12 -7.47
C SER A 26 -7.59 9.52 -8.10
N TRP A 27 -6.64 9.93 -8.95
CA TRP A 27 -6.68 11.19 -9.70
C TRP A 27 -7.32 11.04 -11.08
N VAL A 28 -7.58 9.81 -11.53
CA VAL A 28 -8.19 9.54 -12.83
C VAL A 28 -9.71 9.39 -12.68
N PRO A 29 -10.51 10.28 -13.28
CA PRO A 29 -11.97 10.20 -13.20
C PRO A 29 -12.49 8.86 -13.73
N ARG A 30 -13.43 8.23 -13.01
CA ARG A 30 -14.07 6.93 -13.37
C ARG A 30 -13.10 5.75 -13.54
N ALA A 31 -11.83 5.85 -13.13
CA ALA A 31 -10.87 4.75 -13.25
C ALA A 31 -11.36 3.47 -12.57
N TYR A 32 -12.05 3.59 -11.43
CA TYR A 32 -12.61 2.48 -10.66
C TYR A 32 -13.70 1.67 -11.36
N ASN A 33 -14.20 2.12 -12.52
CA ASN A 33 -15.12 1.33 -13.34
C ASN A 33 -14.39 0.24 -14.14
N ASN A 34 -13.08 0.36 -14.35
CA ASN A 34 -12.28 -0.61 -15.06
C ASN A 34 -11.98 -1.85 -14.17
N PRO A 35 -12.15 -3.09 -14.66
CA PRO A 35 -11.80 -4.31 -13.93
C PRO A 35 -10.37 -4.33 -13.38
N PHE A 36 -9.40 -3.76 -14.11
CA PHE A 36 -8.00 -3.67 -13.67
C PHE A 36 -7.84 -2.76 -12.45
N ALA A 37 -8.52 -1.61 -12.42
CA ALA A 37 -8.51 -0.73 -11.27
C ALA A 37 -9.14 -1.42 -10.05
N LYS A 38 -10.28 -2.12 -10.24
CA LYS A 38 -10.94 -2.91 -9.18
C LYS A 38 -10.03 -3.99 -8.61
N PHE A 39 -9.30 -4.70 -9.48
CA PHE A 39 -8.30 -5.68 -9.06
C PHE A 39 -7.23 -5.04 -8.16
N ILE A 40 -6.68 -3.89 -8.55
CA ILE A 40 -5.68 -3.17 -7.75
C ILE A 40 -6.25 -2.77 -6.38
N LEU A 41 -7.47 -2.26 -6.32
CA LEU A 41 -8.12 -1.95 -5.05
C LEU A 41 -8.22 -3.22 -4.19
N GLN A 42 -8.73 -4.32 -4.73
CA GLN A 42 -8.91 -5.56 -3.98
C GLN A 42 -7.59 -6.11 -3.41
N ILE A 43 -6.50 -6.05 -4.17
CA ILE A 43 -5.18 -6.53 -3.70
C ILE A 43 -4.59 -5.60 -2.64
N THR A 44 -4.76 -4.29 -2.78
CA THR A 44 -4.19 -3.31 -1.85
C THR A 44 -5.06 -3.10 -0.59
N GLU A 45 -6.35 -3.44 -0.62
CA GLU A 45 -7.29 -3.17 0.46
C GLU A 45 -6.99 -3.88 1.78
N PRO A 46 -6.56 -5.15 1.81
CA PRO A 46 -6.17 -5.81 3.06
C PRO A 46 -5.04 -5.10 3.81
N ILE A 47 -4.21 -4.34 3.10
CA ILE A 47 -3.11 -3.54 3.67
C ILE A 47 -3.62 -2.15 4.07
N LEU A 48 -4.38 -1.50 3.19
CA LEU A 48 -4.81 -0.11 3.39
C LEU A 48 -5.99 0.04 4.35
N ALA A 49 -6.94 -0.90 4.36
CA ALA A 49 -8.10 -0.87 5.26
C ALA A 49 -7.74 -0.85 6.76
N PRO A 50 -6.84 -1.70 7.28
CA PRO A 50 -6.46 -1.64 8.69
C PRO A 50 -5.72 -0.33 9.02
N ILE A 51 -4.84 0.14 8.14
CA ILE A 51 -4.13 1.42 8.30
C ILE A 51 -5.12 2.57 8.37
N ARG A 52 -6.06 2.65 7.42
CA ARG A 52 -7.12 3.66 7.40
C ARG A 52 -7.98 3.61 8.65
N LYS A 53 -8.38 2.41 9.10
CA LYS A 53 -9.14 2.24 10.34
C LYS A 53 -8.37 2.72 11.57
N LEU A 54 -7.04 2.61 11.59
CA LEU A 54 -6.21 3.16 12.66
C LEU A 54 -6.13 4.69 12.60
N ILE A 55 -6.00 5.26 11.39
CA ILE A 55 -6.02 6.72 11.17
C ILE A 55 -7.36 7.30 11.64
N ASP A 56 -8.48 6.72 11.22
CA ASP A 56 -9.84 7.19 11.53
C ASP A 56 -10.19 7.09 13.03
N LYS A 57 -9.51 6.20 13.75
CA LYS A 57 -9.63 6.09 15.22
C LYS A 57 -8.71 7.05 15.97
N SER A 58 -7.72 7.63 15.29
CA SER A 58 -6.74 8.53 15.90
C SER A 58 -7.29 9.95 16.02
N ILE A 59 -6.68 10.75 16.91
CA ILE A 59 -7.00 12.17 17.11
C ILE A 59 -6.84 12.99 15.81
N PHE A 60 -6.01 12.51 14.88
CA PHE A 60 -5.73 13.14 13.58
C PHE A 60 -6.76 12.82 12.49
N GLY A 61 -7.65 11.84 12.69
CA GLY A 61 -8.56 11.33 11.66
C GLY A 61 -10.02 11.44 12.04
N GLY A 62 -10.50 12.65 12.35
CA GLY A 62 -11.92 12.89 12.60
C GLY A 62 -12.81 12.31 11.49
N LYS A 63 -14.05 11.90 11.83
CA LYS A 63 -15.05 11.38 10.89
C LYS A 63 -15.24 12.35 9.72
N GLY A 64 -14.52 12.13 8.62
CA GLY A 64 -14.54 13.04 7.47
C GLY A 64 -13.20 13.30 6.80
N ASN A 65 -12.17 12.46 6.97
CA ASN A 65 -10.97 12.55 6.13
C ASN A 65 -11.36 12.44 4.65
N VAL A 66 -11.37 13.58 3.94
CA VAL A 66 -11.62 13.68 2.50
C VAL A 66 -10.43 13.09 1.71
N LEU A 67 -9.25 13.01 2.34
CA LEU A 67 -8.02 12.47 1.79
C LEU A 67 -7.63 11.17 2.51
N ASP A 68 -7.54 10.08 1.75
CA ASP A 68 -7.06 8.79 2.24
C ASP A 68 -5.52 8.82 2.32
N PHE A 69 -4.98 9.07 3.51
CA PHE A 69 -3.53 9.04 3.77
C PHE A 69 -2.98 7.61 4.01
N SER A 70 -3.83 6.59 4.02
CA SER A 70 -3.37 5.20 4.22
C SER A 70 -2.32 4.73 3.21
N PRO A 71 -2.35 5.13 1.91
CA PRO A 71 -1.30 4.75 0.95
C PRO A 71 0.08 5.27 1.34
N LEU A 72 0.15 6.49 1.89
CA LEU A 72 1.41 7.10 2.33
C LEU A 72 2.00 6.34 3.52
N ILE A 73 1.18 6.02 4.52
CA ILE A 73 1.64 5.23 5.67
C ILE A 73 2.07 3.83 5.23
N ALA A 74 1.29 3.18 4.36
CA ALA A 74 1.64 1.87 3.81
C ALA A 74 2.97 1.90 3.06
N PHE A 75 3.21 2.93 2.25
CA PHE A 75 4.49 3.14 1.56
C PHE A 75 5.66 3.21 2.53
N LEU A 76 5.55 4.00 3.61
CA LEU A 76 6.59 4.10 4.63
C LEU A 76 6.85 2.74 5.32
N LEU A 77 5.80 2.01 5.68
CA LEU A 77 5.93 0.68 6.27
C LEU A 77 6.62 -0.32 5.32
N LEU A 78 6.26 -0.30 4.04
CA LEU A 78 6.91 -1.13 3.02
C LEU A 78 8.39 -0.80 2.87
N ARG A 79 8.78 0.49 2.89
CA ARG A 79 10.19 0.91 2.83
C ARG A 79 11.01 0.39 4.01
N ILE A 80 10.43 0.42 5.22
CA ILE A 80 11.08 -0.15 6.40
C ILE A 80 11.25 -1.66 6.23
N LEU A 81 10.21 -2.38 5.80
CA LEU A 81 10.28 -3.83 5.58
C LEU A 81 11.32 -4.20 4.51
N GLN A 82 11.37 -3.48 3.40
CA GLN A 82 12.38 -3.68 2.36
C GLN A 82 13.79 -3.46 2.90
N SER A 83 14.02 -2.40 3.68
CA SER A 83 15.32 -2.15 4.31
C SER A 83 15.76 -3.30 5.21
N LEU A 84 14.84 -3.85 6.02
CA LEU A 84 15.10 -5.00 6.86
C LEU A 84 15.48 -6.24 6.05
N VAL A 85 14.71 -6.56 5.00
CA VAL A 85 14.99 -7.71 4.11
C VAL A 85 16.34 -7.52 3.42
N ASN A 86 16.64 -6.32 2.93
CA ASN A 86 17.90 -6.01 2.26
C ASN A 86 19.10 -6.15 3.19
N ASN A 87 18.96 -5.80 4.47
CA ASN A 87 20.01 -6.00 5.45
C ASN A 87 20.24 -7.49 5.78
N LEU A 88 19.21 -8.33 5.69
CA LEU A 88 19.32 -9.78 5.87
C LEU A 88 19.93 -10.51 4.66
N MET A 89 19.97 -9.87 3.48
CA MET A 89 20.57 -10.41 2.27
C MET A 89 22.06 -10.08 2.12
N LYS A 90 22.57 -9.13 2.90
CA LYS A 90 24.01 -8.83 3.01
C LYS A 90 24.72 -9.94 3.78
#